data_AF-A0A6L8CAB9-F1
#
_entry.id   AF-A0A6L8CAB9-F1
#
_cell.length_a   1.000
_cell.length_b   1.000
_cell.length_c   1.000
_cell.angle_alpha   90.00
_cell.angle_beta   90.00
_cell.angle_gamma   90.00
#
_symmetry.space_group_name_H-M   'P 1'
#
loop_
_entity.id
_entity.type
_entity.pdbx_description
1 polymer ?
#
loop_
_entity_poly.entity_id
_entity_poly.type
_entity_poly.pdbx_seq_one_letter_code
_entity_poly.pdbx_strand_id
1 'polypeptide(L)'
;MIRLISLLPLLVFPTISTLGQATSHNVILRVVRVTTDWMPYASTGGWTSAAERKESNALKFYEVAIWEEISTVHLYAFPNEYDPLYGLAGDVSDEQKIAYREQFRLRQYTGLPELGYPSERSEFLKSAFMDIASLLSSEHPDSDHHLMYSGHGAPGGNLFAGSMHGNDAAEFLDHWTKSIGQPLGVIDMGGPCNKGSFTD
;
A
#
# COMPACT_ATOMS: atom_id res chain seq x y z
N MET A 1 -54.12 -23.52 57.49
CA MET A 1 -53.02 -24.09 56.66
C MET A 1 -52.64 -23.05 55.62
N ILE A 2 -51.55 -22.31 55.85
CA ILE A 2 -51.08 -21.24 54.96
C ILE A 2 -49.91 -21.81 54.15
N ARG A 3 -50.06 -21.90 52.82
CA ARG A 3 -48.97 -22.26 51.91
C ARG A 3 -48.15 -21.01 51.61
N LEU A 4 -46.90 -20.97 52.07
CA LEU A 4 -45.91 -20.02 51.57
C LEU A 4 -45.54 -20.40 50.13
N ILE A 5 -45.76 -19.49 49.19
CA ILE A 5 -45.20 -19.54 47.84
C ILE A 5 -43.85 -18.82 47.90
N SER A 6 -42.76 -19.57 47.74
CA SER A 6 -41.41 -19.02 47.59
C SER A 6 -41.27 -18.49 46.16
N LEU A 7 -41.16 -17.16 46.02
CA LEU A 7 -40.68 -16.53 44.80
C LEU A 7 -39.14 -16.58 44.82
N LEU A 8 -38.54 -17.42 43.99
CA LEU A 8 -37.13 -17.30 43.62
C LEU A 8 -36.96 -16.11 42.66
N PRO A 9 -35.99 -15.20 42.87
CA PRO A 9 -35.67 -14.19 41.89
C PRO A 9 -34.92 -14.83 40.71
N LEU A 10 -35.46 -14.66 39.52
CA LEU A 10 -34.81 -15.03 38.26
C LEU A 10 -33.66 -14.05 38.01
N LEU A 11 -32.42 -14.47 38.29
CA LEU A 11 -31.21 -13.72 37.92
C LEU A 11 -31.05 -13.80 36.40
N VAL A 12 -31.40 -12.71 35.71
CA VAL A 12 -31.07 -12.52 34.29
C VAL A 12 -29.60 -12.14 34.22
N PHE A 13 -28.75 -13.09 33.91
CA PHE A 13 -27.36 -12.80 33.55
C PHE A 13 -27.35 -12.18 32.15
N PRO A 14 -26.74 -10.99 31.94
CA PRO A 14 -26.45 -10.55 30.59
C PRO A 14 -25.49 -11.58 29.98
N THR A 15 -25.92 -12.21 28.89
CA THR A 15 -25.00 -12.87 27.97
C THR A 15 -23.99 -11.83 27.54
N ILE A 16 -22.78 -11.89 28.12
CA ILE A 16 -21.62 -11.26 27.53
C ILE A 16 -21.42 -11.99 26.21
N SER A 17 -21.97 -11.44 25.14
CA SER A 17 -21.49 -11.76 23.80
C SER A 17 -20.01 -11.40 23.83
N THR A 18 -19.15 -12.42 23.94
CA THR A 18 -17.79 -12.33 23.44
C THR A 18 -17.92 -12.05 21.96
N LEU A 19 -18.05 -10.77 21.60
CA LEU A 19 -17.68 -10.29 20.28
C LEU A 19 -16.25 -10.79 20.14
N GLY A 20 -16.07 -11.84 19.33
CA GLY A 20 -14.74 -12.26 18.93
C GLY A 20 -14.02 -11.00 18.49
N GLN A 21 -12.86 -10.74 19.09
CA GLN A 21 -11.99 -9.67 18.64
C GLN A 21 -11.84 -9.87 17.14
N ALA A 22 -12.50 -9.04 16.34
CA ALA A 22 -12.32 -9.04 14.90
C ALA A 22 -10.82 -8.88 14.73
N THR A 23 -10.15 -9.90 14.21
CA THR A 23 -8.74 -9.79 13.91
C THR A 23 -8.67 -8.71 12.85
N SER A 24 -8.22 -7.50 13.24
CA SER A 24 -8.10 -6.40 12.29
C SER A 24 -7.14 -6.85 11.20
N HIS A 25 -7.65 -6.99 9.99
CA HIS A 25 -6.84 -7.26 8.82
C HIS A 25 -6.35 -5.91 8.29
N ASN A 26 -5.07 -5.84 7.95
CA ASN A 26 -4.43 -4.61 7.52
C ASN A 26 -3.99 -4.76 6.06
N VAL A 27 -4.24 -3.75 5.25
CA VAL A 27 -3.72 -3.63 3.88
C VAL A 27 -2.69 -2.52 3.89
N ILE A 28 -1.46 -2.84 3.50
CA ILE A 28 -0.38 -1.86 3.40
C ILE A 28 0.05 -1.73 1.95
N LEU A 29 -0.14 -0.54 1.38
CA LEU A 29 0.39 -0.17 0.07
C LEU A 29 1.78 0.43 0.24
N ARG A 30 2.81 -0.29 -0.19
CA ARG A 30 4.20 0.21 -0.23
C ARG A 30 4.52 0.74 -1.61
N VAL A 31 4.78 2.03 -1.71
CA VAL A 31 5.14 2.73 -2.93
C VAL A 31 6.65 2.93 -2.98
N VAL A 32 7.22 2.77 -4.16
CA VAL A 32 8.63 3.04 -4.42
C VAL A 32 8.78 3.77 -5.75
N ARG A 33 9.69 4.73 -5.80
CA ARG A 33 10.14 5.35 -7.05
C ARG A 33 11.41 4.66 -7.51
N VAL A 34 11.38 4.09 -8.72
CA VAL A 34 12.49 3.29 -9.25
C VAL A 34 13.14 4.02 -10.43
N THR A 35 14.40 4.40 -10.24
CA THR A 35 15.24 5.04 -11.25
C THR A 35 16.26 4.04 -11.80
N THR A 36 16.71 4.25 -13.04
CA THR A 36 17.76 3.41 -13.66
C THR A 36 19.06 3.43 -12.85
N ASP A 37 19.42 4.56 -12.25
CA ASP A 37 20.66 4.69 -11.45
C ASP A 37 20.61 3.92 -10.13
N TRP A 38 19.42 3.73 -9.56
CA TRP A 38 19.26 3.00 -8.31
C TRP A 38 19.03 1.51 -8.55
N MET A 39 18.05 1.19 -9.41
CA MET A 39 17.69 -0.17 -9.71
C MET A 39 17.10 -0.25 -11.12
N PRO A 40 17.91 -0.64 -12.13
CA PRO A 40 17.42 -0.84 -13.49
C PRO A 40 16.22 -1.79 -13.54
N TYR A 41 15.38 -1.66 -14.57
CA TYR A 41 14.15 -2.46 -14.69
C TYR A 41 14.40 -3.98 -14.67
N ALA A 42 15.56 -4.43 -15.14
CA ALA A 42 15.98 -5.83 -15.14
C ALA A 42 16.66 -6.32 -13.84
N SER A 43 16.86 -5.45 -12.86
CA SER A 43 17.62 -5.79 -11.64
C SER A 43 16.85 -6.73 -10.71
N THR A 44 17.61 -7.49 -9.91
CA THR A 44 17.14 -8.43 -8.88
C THR A 44 17.33 -7.83 -7.48
N GLY A 45 16.54 -8.26 -6.50
CA GLY A 45 16.85 -8.10 -5.06
C GLY A 45 16.61 -6.73 -4.42
N GLY A 46 16.12 -5.73 -5.17
CA GLY A 46 15.86 -4.40 -4.62
C GLY A 46 14.61 -4.33 -3.73
N TRP A 47 13.75 -3.34 -3.98
CA TRP A 47 12.62 -2.99 -3.10
C TRP A 47 11.64 -4.13 -2.80
N THR A 48 11.59 -5.15 -3.66
CA THR A 48 10.75 -6.33 -3.52
C THR A 48 11.18 -7.26 -2.37
N SER A 49 12.39 -7.09 -1.81
CA SER A 49 12.86 -7.83 -0.62
C SER A 49 12.51 -7.13 0.71
N ALA A 50 12.06 -5.87 0.68
CA ALA A 50 11.95 -5.05 1.88
C ALA A 50 10.81 -5.45 2.84
N ALA A 51 9.85 -6.25 2.38
CA ALA A 51 8.88 -6.93 3.23
C ALA A 51 9.09 -8.44 3.11
N GLU A 52 9.69 -9.05 4.15
CA GLU A 52 10.01 -10.49 4.20
C GLU A 52 8.73 -11.35 4.16
N ARG A 53 7.71 -10.94 4.91
CA ARG A 53 6.38 -11.57 4.87
C ARG A 53 5.45 -10.65 4.08
N LYS A 54 4.94 -11.14 2.95
CA LYS A 54 4.02 -10.42 2.07
C LYS A 54 2.58 -10.50 2.54
N GLU A 55 2.19 -11.59 3.17
CA GLU A 55 0.82 -11.78 3.64
C GLU A 55 0.69 -12.73 4.85
N SER A 56 -0.40 -12.56 5.59
CA SER A 56 -0.86 -13.42 6.68
C SER A 56 -2.35 -13.17 6.93
N ASN A 57 -2.97 -13.90 7.86
CA ASN A 57 -4.37 -13.67 8.24
C ASN A 57 -4.67 -12.24 8.76
N ALA A 58 -3.65 -11.48 9.18
CA ALA A 58 -3.81 -10.14 9.74
C ALA A 58 -3.27 -9.02 8.84
N LEU A 59 -2.62 -9.35 7.71
CA LEU A 59 -1.86 -8.39 6.94
C LEU A 59 -1.71 -8.82 5.48
N LYS A 60 -1.89 -7.88 4.54
CA LYS A 60 -1.55 -8.02 3.13
C LYS A 60 -0.73 -6.81 2.66
N PHE A 61 0.45 -7.07 2.10
CA PHE A 61 1.22 -6.06 1.38
C PHE A 61 0.84 -6.02 -0.10
N TYR A 62 0.66 -4.80 -0.57
CA TYR A 62 0.66 -4.46 -1.99
C TYR A 62 1.83 -3.54 -2.27
N GLU A 63 2.38 -3.65 -3.46
CA GLU A 63 3.68 -3.09 -3.78
C GLU A 63 3.59 -2.32 -5.10
N VAL A 64 3.82 -1.01 -5.08
CA VAL A 64 3.72 -0.12 -6.25
C VAL A 64 5.10 0.37 -6.63
N ALA A 65 5.50 0.12 -7.88
CA ALA A 65 6.70 0.70 -8.46
C ALA A 65 6.32 1.78 -9.48
N ILE A 66 6.81 2.99 -9.24
CA ILE A 66 6.84 4.09 -10.22
C ILE A 66 8.16 3.92 -10.99
N TRP A 67 8.09 3.26 -12.14
CA TRP A 67 9.23 2.96 -13.00
C TRP A 67 9.54 4.13 -13.93
N GLU A 68 10.66 4.81 -13.68
CA GLU A 68 11.11 5.90 -14.54
C GLU A 68 11.62 5.40 -15.89
N GLU A 69 12.37 4.29 -15.89
CA GLU A 69 13.04 3.74 -17.07
C GLU A 69 12.07 3.36 -18.20
N ILE A 70 10.91 2.82 -17.84
CA ILE A 70 9.88 2.38 -18.78
C ILE A 70 8.63 3.26 -18.75
N SER A 71 8.68 4.39 -18.05
CA SER A 71 7.60 5.37 -17.92
C SER A 71 6.25 4.75 -17.54
N THR A 72 6.23 3.93 -16.48
CA THR A 72 5.01 3.27 -16.00
C THR A 72 4.86 3.29 -14.49
N VAL A 73 3.63 3.03 -14.02
CA VAL A 73 3.34 2.65 -12.63
C VAL A 73 2.78 1.23 -12.63
N HIS A 74 3.40 0.33 -11.89
CA HIS A 74 2.95 -1.05 -11.74
C HIS A 74 2.51 -1.31 -10.30
N LEU A 75 1.35 -1.94 -10.13
CA LEU A 75 0.89 -2.50 -8.85
C LEU A 75 1.13 -4.01 -8.87
N TYR A 76 1.75 -4.52 -7.81
CA TYR A 76 2.03 -5.93 -7.60
C TYR A 76 1.41 -6.44 -6.31
N ALA A 77 1.10 -7.73 -6.29
CA ALA A 77 0.81 -8.49 -5.08
C ALA A 77 1.69 -9.74 -5.07
N PHE A 78 2.86 -9.63 -4.45
CA PHE A 78 3.76 -10.76 -4.29
C PHE A 78 3.22 -11.71 -3.21
N PRO A 79 3.23 -13.02 -3.43
CA PRO A 79 2.94 -13.99 -2.38
C PRO A 79 4.17 -14.22 -1.49
N ASN A 80 4.01 -14.94 -0.37
CA ASN A 80 5.12 -15.21 0.56
C ASN A 80 6.24 -16.06 -0.07
N GLU A 81 5.91 -16.88 -1.07
CA GLU A 81 6.86 -17.72 -1.82
C GLU A 81 7.59 -17.00 -2.96
N TYR A 82 7.30 -15.70 -3.18
CA TYR A 82 8.04 -14.92 -4.15
C TYR A 82 9.53 -14.86 -3.78
N ASP A 83 10.40 -15.19 -4.72
CA ASP A 83 11.85 -15.12 -4.56
C ASP A 83 12.37 -13.76 -5.07
N PRO A 84 12.64 -12.77 -4.19
CA PRO A 84 13.17 -11.49 -4.60
C PRO A 84 14.59 -11.59 -5.18
N LEU A 85 15.28 -12.72 -4.97
CA LEU A 85 16.63 -12.99 -5.43
C LEU A 85 16.66 -13.85 -6.71
N TYR A 86 15.51 -14.06 -7.36
CA TYR A 86 15.43 -14.80 -8.61
C TYR A 86 16.37 -14.18 -9.67
N GLY A 87 17.31 -15.00 -10.16
CA GLY A 87 18.32 -14.59 -11.13
C GLY A 87 19.58 -13.91 -10.56
N LEU A 88 19.76 -13.90 -9.23
CA LEU A 88 20.98 -13.37 -8.58
C LEU A 88 22.21 -14.26 -8.82
N ALA A 89 22.05 -15.58 -8.84
CA ALA A 89 23.14 -16.55 -8.87
C ALA A 89 23.77 -16.80 -10.26
N GLY A 90 23.34 -16.07 -11.30
CA GLY A 90 23.74 -16.31 -12.69
C GLY A 90 22.87 -17.35 -13.38
N ASP A 91 22.90 -17.36 -14.72
CA ASP A 91 22.12 -18.23 -15.64
C ASP A 91 20.66 -17.86 -15.91
N VAL A 92 20.20 -16.70 -15.42
CA VAL A 92 18.87 -16.15 -15.73
C VAL A 92 19.02 -14.86 -16.53
N SER A 93 18.41 -14.79 -17.71
CA SER A 93 18.42 -13.58 -18.55
C SER A 93 17.57 -12.46 -17.93
N ASP A 94 17.80 -11.23 -18.37
CA ASP A 94 17.04 -10.08 -17.90
C ASP A 94 15.54 -10.20 -18.26
N GLU A 95 15.23 -10.77 -19.43
CA GLU A 95 13.85 -11.06 -19.83
C GLU A 95 13.19 -12.07 -18.89
N GLN A 96 13.93 -13.08 -18.43
CA GLN A 96 13.41 -14.07 -17.48
C GLN A 96 13.18 -13.46 -16.11
N LYS A 97 14.09 -12.60 -15.61
CA LYS A 97 13.90 -11.87 -14.34
C LYS A 97 12.67 -10.97 -14.39
N ILE A 98 12.53 -10.21 -15.48
CA ILE A 98 11.38 -9.35 -15.71
C ILE A 98 10.11 -10.20 -15.77
N ALA A 99 10.07 -11.24 -16.61
CA ALA A 99 8.90 -12.10 -16.73
C ALA A 99 8.50 -12.72 -15.38
N TYR A 100 9.48 -13.15 -14.59
CA TYR A 100 9.24 -13.69 -13.25
C TYR A 100 8.61 -12.67 -12.30
N ARG A 101 9.06 -11.41 -12.29
CA ARG A 101 8.43 -10.36 -11.48
C ARG A 101 7.05 -9.97 -12.01
N GLU A 102 6.94 -9.77 -13.32
CA GLU A 102 5.73 -9.24 -13.96
C GLU A 102 4.54 -10.22 -13.94
N GLN A 103 4.75 -11.52 -13.66
CA GLN A 103 3.64 -12.47 -13.44
C GLN A 103 2.78 -12.12 -12.21
N PHE A 104 3.31 -11.34 -11.26
CA PHE A 104 2.61 -10.91 -10.03
C PHE A 104 1.99 -9.51 -10.15
N ARG A 105 2.03 -8.90 -11.35
CA ARG A 105 1.49 -7.56 -11.59
C ARG A 105 -0.03 -7.60 -11.72
N LEU A 106 -0.71 -6.81 -10.89
CA LEU A 106 -2.17 -6.65 -10.90
C LEU A 106 -2.65 -5.55 -11.85
N ARG A 107 -1.91 -4.44 -11.93
CA ARG A 107 -2.23 -3.29 -12.78
C ARG A 107 -0.97 -2.67 -13.34
N GLN A 108 -1.13 -2.06 -14.51
CA GLN A 108 -0.12 -1.27 -15.19
C GLN A 108 -0.76 0.01 -15.71
N TYR A 109 -0.12 1.14 -15.44
CA TYR A 109 -0.48 2.45 -15.96
C TYR A 109 0.71 2.94 -16.77
N THR A 110 0.50 3.13 -18.08
CA THR A 110 1.56 3.52 -19.03
C THR A 110 1.54 5.01 -19.33
N GLY A 111 2.68 5.58 -19.68
CA GLY A 111 2.77 6.97 -20.10
C GLY A 111 2.98 7.94 -18.93
N LEU A 112 3.73 7.50 -17.90
CA LEU A 112 4.19 8.36 -16.82
C LEU A 112 4.98 9.52 -17.41
N PRO A 113 4.53 10.78 -17.25
CA PRO A 113 5.23 11.93 -17.81
C PRO A 113 6.63 12.12 -17.20
N GLU A 114 7.56 12.60 -18.01
CA GLU A 114 8.94 12.90 -17.57
C GLU A 114 8.95 14.00 -16.49
N LEU A 115 10.05 14.09 -15.73
CA LEU A 115 10.19 15.06 -14.63
C LEU A 115 10.09 16.53 -15.08
N GLY A 116 10.31 16.82 -16.36
CA GLY A 116 10.13 18.16 -16.94
C GLY A 116 8.67 18.61 -17.05
N TYR A 117 7.71 17.71 -16.82
CA TYR A 117 6.26 17.95 -16.90
C TYR A 117 5.59 17.67 -15.54
N PRO A 118 5.92 18.47 -14.51
CA PRO A 118 5.55 18.13 -13.13
C PRO A 118 4.04 18.16 -12.88
N SER A 119 3.29 19.02 -13.57
CA SER A 119 1.83 19.09 -13.43
C SER A 119 1.15 17.85 -14.03
N GLU A 120 1.50 17.52 -15.28
CA GLU A 120 0.97 16.35 -15.99
C GLU A 120 1.35 15.06 -15.26
N ARG A 121 2.56 15.00 -14.70
CA ARG A 121 3.01 13.88 -13.89
C ARG A 121 2.20 13.74 -12.60
N SER A 122 1.95 14.85 -11.91
CA SER A 122 1.14 14.87 -10.70
C SER A 122 -0.29 14.39 -10.98
N GLU A 123 -0.92 14.87 -12.05
CA GLU A 123 -2.27 14.43 -12.47
C GLU A 123 -2.31 12.95 -12.88
N PHE A 124 -1.29 12.48 -13.61
CA PHE A 124 -1.15 11.07 -13.97
C PHE A 124 -1.07 10.19 -12.73
N LEU A 125 -0.19 10.54 -11.78
CA LEU A 125 -0.03 9.79 -10.54
C LEU A 125 -1.32 9.82 -9.72
N LYS A 126 -1.99 10.97 -9.59
CA LYS A 126 -3.28 11.06 -8.89
C LYS A 126 -4.28 10.05 -9.45
N SER A 127 -4.46 10.05 -10.77
CA SER A 127 -5.42 9.19 -11.44
C SER A 127 -5.09 7.71 -11.23
N ALA A 128 -3.82 7.33 -11.45
CA ALA A 128 -3.38 5.95 -11.24
C ALA A 128 -3.56 5.48 -9.78
N PHE A 129 -3.23 6.35 -8.81
CA PHE A 129 -3.35 6.01 -7.39
C PHE A 129 -4.79 6.00 -6.88
N MET A 130 -5.69 6.82 -7.43
CA MET A 130 -7.13 6.73 -7.17
C MET A 130 -7.70 5.38 -7.66
N ASP A 131 -7.31 4.93 -8.85
CA ASP A 131 -7.72 3.63 -9.37
C ASP A 131 -7.19 2.47 -8.51
N ILE A 132 -5.93 2.56 -8.06
CA ILE A 132 -5.34 1.59 -7.12
C ILE A 132 -6.11 1.59 -5.79
N ALA A 133 -6.39 2.76 -5.21
CA ALA A 133 -7.15 2.88 -3.97
C ALA A 133 -8.53 2.23 -4.11
N SER A 134 -9.27 2.52 -5.18
CA SER A 134 -10.57 1.90 -5.44
C SER A 134 -10.50 0.38 -5.58
N LEU A 135 -9.46 -0.15 -6.24
CA LEU A 135 -9.24 -1.59 -6.31
C LEU A 135 -9.05 -2.19 -4.92
N LEU A 136 -8.13 -1.62 -4.11
CA LEU A 136 -7.82 -2.14 -2.78
C LEU A 136 -9.02 -2.03 -1.84
N SER A 137 -9.74 -0.92 -1.86
CA SER A 137 -10.97 -0.74 -1.06
C SER A 137 -12.04 -1.75 -1.42
N SER A 138 -12.17 -2.10 -2.71
CA SER A 138 -13.13 -3.11 -3.16
C SER A 138 -12.71 -4.55 -2.81
N GLU A 139 -11.41 -4.86 -2.86
CA GLU A 139 -10.89 -6.19 -2.51
C GLU A 139 -10.87 -6.42 -0.99
N HIS A 140 -10.70 -5.35 -0.22
CA HIS A 140 -10.52 -5.38 1.24
C HIS A 140 -11.40 -4.35 1.96
N PRO A 141 -12.74 -4.47 1.88
CA PRO A 141 -13.66 -3.48 2.41
C PRO A 141 -13.62 -3.38 3.95
N ASP A 142 -13.29 -4.48 4.63
CA ASP A 142 -13.30 -4.57 6.10
C ASP A 142 -11.89 -4.46 6.73
N SER A 143 -10.91 -3.99 5.95
CA SER A 143 -9.52 -3.87 6.41
C SER A 143 -9.17 -2.44 6.79
N ASP A 144 -8.16 -2.28 7.64
CA ASP A 144 -7.49 -1.00 7.85
C ASP A 144 -6.48 -0.79 6.71
N HIS A 145 -6.43 0.41 6.13
CA HIS A 145 -5.57 0.73 4.98
C HIS A 145 -4.45 1.67 5.39
N HIS A 146 -3.24 1.38 4.92
CA HIS A 146 -2.04 2.16 5.19
C HIS A 146 -1.27 2.44 3.90
N LEU A 147 -0.62 3.60 3.87
CA LEU A 147 0.26 4.02 2.78
C LEU A 147 1.68 4.14 3.32
N MET A 148 2.64 3.53 2.63
CA MET A 148 4.05 3.71 2.89
C MET A 148 4.75 4.10 1.60
N TYR A 149 5.74 4.96 1.67
CA TYR A 149 6.60 5.34 0.56
C TYR A 149 8.06 5.13 0.94
N SER A 150 8.77 4.37 0.11
CA SER A 150 10.21 4.13 0.24
C SER A 150 10.95 5.04 -0.74
N GLY A 151 11.36 6.22 -0.26
CA GLY A 151 12.11 7.20 -1.03
C GLY A 151 12.32 8.51 -0.26
N HIS A 152 12.81 9.55 -0.94
CA HIS A 152 12.92 10.89 -0.35
C HIS A 152 11.54 11.51 -0.14
N GLY A 153 11.23 11.97 1.08
CA GLY A 153 10.03 12.76 1.33
C GLY A 153 10.05 14.11 0.58
N ALA A 154 8.92 14.80 0.55
CA ALA A 154 8.81 16.15 0.02
C ALA A 154 8.02 17.06 0.99
N PRO A 155 8.37 18.35 1.09
CA PRO A 155 7.67 19.29 1.97
C PRO A 155 6.29 19.67 1.40
N GLY A 156 5.43 20.26 2.25
CA GLY A 156 4.20 20.94 1.82
C GLY A 156 3.09 20.02 1.31
N GLY A 157 2.93 18.85 1.94
CA GLY A 157 1.88 17.88 1.57
C GLY A 157 2.09 17.14 0.26
N ASN A 158 3.26 17.29 -0.38
CA ASN A 158 3.58 16.57 -1.62
C ASN A 158 3.91 15.10 -1.33
N LEU A 159 3.50 14.19 -2.22
CA LEU A 159 3.83 12.76 -2.15
C LEU A 159 4.89 12.36 -3.17
N PHE A 160 5.54 11.22 -2.90
CA PHE A 160 6.46 10.54 -3.81
C PHE A 160 7.63 11.40 -4.30
N ALA A 161 8.39 11.96 -3.36
CA ALA A 161 9.51 12.87 -3.61
C ALA A 161 9.11 14.11 -4.44
N GLY A 162 7.89 14.61 -4.27
CA GLY A 162 7.41 15.80 -4.98
C GLY A 162 6.81 15.49 -6.35
N SER A 163 6.74 14.21 -6.74
CA SER A 163 6.16 13.83 -8.04
C SER A 163 4.64 14.00 -8.07
N MET A 164 3.99 13.99 -6.90
CA MET A 164 2.57 14.30 -6.75
C MET A 164 2.44 15.52 -5.84
N HIS A 165 1.88 16.60 -6.40
CA HIS A 165 1.74 17.88 -5.73
C HIS A 165 0.63 17.87 -4.67
N GLY A 166 0.72 18.77 -3.69
CA GLY A 166 -0.15 18.79 -2.51
C GLY A 166 -1.66 18.77 -2.80
N ASN A 167 -2.14 19.50 -3.82
CA ASN A 167 -3.56 19.46 -4.19
C ASN A 167 -3.99 18.09 -4.71
N ASP A 168 -3.19 17.50 -5.59
CA ASP A 168 -3.46 16.18 -6.16
C ASP A 168 -3.31 15.06 -5.12
N ALA A 169 -2.33 15.19 -4.21
CA ALA A 169 -2.16 14.32 -3.06
C ALA A 169 -3.37 14.39 -2.12
N ALA A 170 -3.87 15.59 -1.84
CA ALA A 170 -5.07 15.77 -1.02
C ALA A 170 -6.30 15.12 -1.67
N GLU A 171 -6.50 15.33 -2.98
CA GLU A 171 -7.60 14.68 -3.72
C GLU A 171 -7.49 13.16 -3.69
N PHE A 172 -6.30 12.60 -3.89
CA PHE A 172 -6.05 11.15 -3.82
C PHE A 172 -6.35 10.59 -2.41
N LEU A 173 -5.83 11.22 -1.35
CA LEU A 173 -6.02 10.76 0.03
C LEU A 173 -7.49 10.87 0.46
N ASP A 174 -8.19 11.93 0.05
CA ASP A 174 -9.63 12.09 0.28
C ASP A 174 -10.44 11.00 -0.44
N HIS A 175 -10.11 10.72 -1.71
CA HIS A 175 -10.75 9.64 -2.48
C HIS A 175 -10.56 8.28 -1.81
N TRP A 176 -9.35 7.96 -1.37
CA TRP A 176 -9.08 6.68 -0.70
C TRP A 176 -9.81 6.58 0.64
N THR A 177 -9.76 7.62 1.47
CA THR A 177 -10.49 7.71 2.74
C THR A 177 -11.99 7.50 2.55
N LYS A 178 -12.58 8.15 1.53
CA LYS A 178 -14.00 7.95 1.18
C LYS A 178 -14.30 6.54 0.69
N SER A 179 -13.38 5.95 -0.08
CA SER A 179 -13.54 4.59 -0.63
C SER A 179 -13.56 3.51 0.44
N ILE A 180 -12.80 3.67 1.53
CA ILE A 180 -12.80 2.73 2.67
C ILE A 180 -13.81 3.11 3.77
N GLY A 181 -14.40 4.31 3.71
CA GLY A 181 -15.36 4.79 4.71
C GLY A 181 -14.78 5.09 6.09
N GLN A 182 -13.44 5.12 6.21
CA GLN A 182 -12.71 5.36 7.46
C GLN A 182 -11.37 6.09 7.19
N PRO A 183 -10.75 6.72 8.19
CA PRO A 183 -9.43 7.35 8.02
C PRO A 183 -8.34 6.34 7.63
N LEU A 184 -7.38 6.76 6.80
CA LEU A 184 -6.16 5.98 6.53
C LEU A 184 -5.32 5.86 7.82
N GLY A 185 -4.84 4.65 8.12
CA GLY A 185 -4.25 4.33 9.42
C GLY A 185 -2.82 4.86 9.63
N VAL A 186 -1.93 4.73 8.64
CA VAL A 186 -0.54 5.21 8.72
C VAL A 186 -0.08 5.69 7.35
N ILE A 187 0.54 6.88 7.30
CA ILE A 187 1.25 7.40 6.13
C ILE A 187 2.73 7.53 6.48
N ASP A 188 3.54 6.52 6.13
CA ASP A 188 5.00 6.58 6.29
C ASP A 188 5.64 7.02 4.97
N MET A 189 5.95 8.32 4.83
CA MET A 189 6.57 8.85 3.60
C MET A 189 8.08 8.57 3.45
N GLY A 190 8.66 7.60 4.19
CA GLY A 190 10.08 7.25 4.12
C GLY A 190 10.97 8.12 5.03
N GLY A 191 12.18 7.63 5.32
CA GLY A 191 13.14 8.23 6.25
C GLY A 191 13.90 9.46 5.70
N PRO A 192 14.49 10.31 6.57
CA PRO A 192 14.93 11.67 6.24
C PRO A 192 16.31 11.75 5.54
N CYS A 193 16.47 12.77 4.69
CA CYS A 193 17.52 13.75 4.99
C CYS A 193 16.94 15.03 5.64
N ASN A 194 15.67 15.39 5.40
CA ASN A 194 15.13 16.70 5.83
C ASN A 194 13.69 16.70 6.40
N LYS A 195 13.09 15.56 6.78
CA LYS A 195 11.71 15.55 7.31
C LYS A 195 11.53 16.41 8.59
N GLY A 196 12.60 16.70 9.32
CA GLY A 196 12.56 17.55 10.52
C GLY A 196 12.78 19.05 10.28
N SER A 197 13.03 19.50 9.05
CA SER A 197 13.36 20.91 8.74
C SER A 197 12.24 21.67 8.01
N PHE A 198 11.09 21.04 7.78
CA PHE A 198 9.96 21.65 7.08
C PHE A 198 8.66 21.36 7.82
N THR A 199 7.73 22.30 7.81
CA THR A 199 6.35 22.09 8.26
C THR A 199 5.61 21.28 7.20
N ASP A 200 4.99 20.18 7.61
CA ASP A 200 4.02 19.44 6.79
C ASP A 200 2.78 20.29 6.49
#